data_AF-A0A7C9BQ75-F1
#
_entry.id   AF-A0A7C9BQ75-F1
#
_cell.length_a   1.000
_cell.length_b   1.000
_cell.length_c   1.000
_cell.angle_alpha   90.00
_cell.angle_beta   90.00
_cell.angle_gamma   90.00
#
_symmetry.space_group_name_H-M   'P 1'
#
loop_
_entity.id
_entity.type
_entity.pdbx_description
1 polymer ?
#
loop_
_entity_poly.entity_id
_entity_poly.type
_entity_poly.pdbx_seq_one_letter_code
_entity_poly.pdbx_strand_id
1 'polypeptide(L)'
;MDQTDYVLRLATRVRQAILKRDFNALGRLSLEVHDVVSGMATGQALSIVELDALRRLTIAHGAAISLLKIESERLIEAMNDLNDRRAGWAAYAAQGGTQ
;
A
#
# COMPACT_ATOMS: atom_id res chain seq x y z
N MET A 1 19.96 -15.23 -12.22
CA MET A 1 19.34 -13.90 -12.42
C MET A 1 20.06 -12.96 -11.46
N ASP A 2 20.57 -11.82 -11.92
CA ASP A 2 21.29 -10.87 -11.06
C ASP A 2 20.35 -10.31 -9.97
N GLN A 3 20.86 -10.25 -8.73
CA GLN A 3 20.15 -9.74 -7.56
C GLN A 3 19.78 -8.26 -7.73
N THR A 4 20.66 -7.47 -8.36
CA THR A 4 20.37 -6.08 -8.70
C THR A 4 19.16 -5.98 -9.63
N ASP A 5 19.16 -6.75 -10.71
CA ASP A 5 18.07 -6.77 -11.69
C ASP A 5 16.73 -7.14 -11.04
N TYR A 6 16.78 -8.04 -10.05
CA TYR A 6 15.59 -8.43 -9.31
C TYR A 6 15.03 -7.27 -8.49
N VAL A 7 15.88 -6.58 -7.72
CA VAL A 7 15.51 -5.41 -6.91
C VAL A 7 14.94 -4.30 -7.80
N LEU A 8 15.54 -4.05 -8.97
CA LEU A 8 15.05 -3.05 -9.93
C LEU A 8 13.67 -3.42 -10.49
N ARG A 9 13.45 -4.69 -10.87
CA ARG A 9 12.12 -5.16 -11.30
C ARG A 9 11.09 -5.06 -10.20
N LEU A 10 11.46 -5.36 -8.95
CA LEU A 10 10.58 -5.22 -7.80
C LEU A 10 10.16 -3.76 -7.59
N ALA A 11 11.11 -2.81 -7.66
CA ALA A 11 10.81 -1.39 -7.57
C ALA A 11 9.84 -0.92 -8.67
N THR A 12 10.03 -1.41 -9.90
CA THR A 12 9.11 -1.14 -11.03
C THR A 12 7.71 -1.71 -10.77
N ARG A 13 7.59 -2.95 -10.28
CA ARG A 13 6.31 -3.58 -9.95
C ARG A 13 5.56 -2.81 -8.86
N VAL A 14 6.26 -2.38 -7.81
CA VAL A 14 5.69 -1.53 -6.75
C VAL A 14 5.15 -0.24 -7.35
N ARG A 15 5.94 0.45 -8.18
CA ARG A 15 5.50 1.69 -8.83
C ARG A 15 4.28 1.50 -9.73
N GLN A 16 4.23 0.41 -10.49
CA GLN A 16 3.06 0.08 -11.33
C GLN A 16 1.81 -0.18 -10.49
N ALA A 17 1.93 -0.88 -9.36
CA ALA A 17 0.82 -1.11 -8.45
C ALA A 17 0.32 0.19 -7.81
N ILE A 18 1.22 1.12 -7.46
CA ILE A 18 0.87 2.48 -7.00
C ILE A 18 0.04 3.21 -8.07
N LEU A 19 0.53 3.26 -9.31
CA LEU A 19 -0.14 3.97 -10.41
C LEU A 19 -1.55 3.42 -10.68
N LYS A 20 -1.73 2.11 -10.53
CA LYS A 20 -3.02 1.44 -10.70
C LYS A 20 -3.91 1.48 -9.45
N ARG A 21 -3.41 2.00 -8.33
CA ARG A 21 -4.04 1.89 -7.00
C ARG A 21 -4.44 0.43 -6.67
N ASP A 22 -3.61 -0.52 -7.08
CA ASP A 22 -3.84 -1.94 -6.81
C ASP A 22 -3.36 -2.30 -5.41
N PHE A 23 -4.20 -2.02 -4.41
CA PHE A 23 -3.87 -2.22 -2.98
C PHE A 23 -3.59 -3.69 -2.64
N ASN A 24 -4.25 -4.63 -3.32
CA ASN A 24 -3.99 -6.06 -3.14
C ASN A 24 -2.59 -6.45 -3.63
N ALA A 25 -2.18 -5.94 -4.80
CA ALA A 25 -0.82 -6.13 -5.28
C ALA A 25 0.20 -5.45 -4.35
N LEU A 26 -0.08 -4.24 -3.85
CA LEU A 26 0.80 -3.56 -2.89
C LEU A 26 1.02 -4.37 -1.60
N GLY A 27 -0.03 -5.00 -1.07
CA GLY A 27 0.09 -5.89 0.10
C GLY A 27 1.03 -7.07 -0.15
N ARG A 28 0.87 -7.78 -1.28
CA ARG A 28 1.75 -8.90 -1.66
C ARG A 28 3.19 -8.45 -1.92
N LEU A 29 3.35 -7.34 -2.64
CA LEU A 29 4.67 -6.79 -2.95
C LEU A 29 5.39 -6.30 -1.70
N SER A 30 4.68 -5.83 -0.67
CA SER A 30 5.27 -5.43 0.60
C SER A 30 5.98 -6.59 1.31
N LEU A 31 5.38 -7.79 1.29
CA LEU A 31 6.00 -8.99 1.86
C LEU A 31 7.27 -9.36 1.08
N GLU A 32 7.17 -9.35 -0.26
CA GLU A 32 8.30 -9.64 -1.14
C GLU A 32 9.46 -8.64 -0.95
N VAL A 33 9.15 -7.35 -0.75
CA VAL A 33 10.15 -6.32 -0.41
C VAL A 33 10.83 -6.62 0.92
N HIS A 34 10.07 -7.02 1.94
CA HIS A 34 10.62 -7.38 3.24
C HIS A 34 11.58 -8.57 3.14
N ASP A 35 11.19 -9.63 2.43
CA ASP A 35 12.01 -10.84 2.26
C ASP A 35 13.32 -10.53 1.53
N VAL A 36 13.24 -9.73 0.45
CA VAL A 36 14.42 -9.32 -0.32
C VAL A 36 15.36 -8.47 0.53
N VAL A 37 14.85 -7.41 1.17
CA VAL A 37 15.70 -6.51 1.98
C VAL A 37 16.34 -7.26 3.14
N SER A 38 15.60 -8.16 3.80
CA SER A 38 16.13 -9.00 4.87
C SER A 38 17.21 -9.97 4.36
N GLY A 39 17.00 -10.56 3.18
CA GLY A 39 17.99 -11.41 2.53
C GLY A 39 19.24 -10.67 2.04
N MET A 40 19.17 -9.35 1.83
CA MET A 40 20.34 -8.51 1.50
C MET A 40 21.14 -8.06 2.72
N ALA A 41 20.57 -8.15 3.92
CA ALA A 41 21.19 -7.73 5.17
C ALA A 41 22.21 -8.76 5.71
N THR A 42 22.99 -9.40 4.83
CA THR A 42 23.92 -10.49 5.18
C THR A 42 25.28 -10.01 5.72
N GLY A 43 25.44 -8.70 5.96
CA GLY A 43 26.69 -8.11 6.46
C GLY A 43 27.79 -7.97 5.40
N GLN A 44 27.56 -8.41 4.16
CA GLN A 44 28.42 -8.09 3.03
C GLN A 44 28.21 -6.64 2.57
N ALA A 45 29.30 -5.99 2.18
CA ALA A 45 29.25 -4.67 1.58
C ALA A 45 28.58 -4.75 0.20
N LEU A 46 27.49 -4.00 0.04
CA LEU A 46 26.78 -3.88 -1.23
C LEU A 46 27.58 -3.03 -2.22
N SER A 47 27.55 -3.43 -3.48
CA SER A 47 28.08 -2.63 -4.58
C SER A 47 27.28 -1.32 -4.76
N ILE A 48 27.88 -0.35 -5.45
CA ILE A 48 27.23 0.94 -5.78
C ILE A 48 25.91 0.70 -6.55
N VAL A 49 25.91 -0.31 -7.42
CA VAL A 49 24.76 -0.64 -8.28
C VAL A 49 23.62 -1.25 -7.44
N GLU A 50 23.93 -2.14 -6.51
CA GLU A 50 22.94 -2.70 -5.58
C GLU A 50 22.37 -1.63 -4.63
N LEU A 51 23.22 -0.70 -4.18
CA LEU A 51 22.79 0.44 -3.36
C LEU A 51 21.83 1.37 -4.13
N ASP A 52 22.07 1.63 -5.42
CA ASP A 52 21.14 2.43 -6.24
C ASP A 52 19.81 1.70 -6.43
N ALA A 53 19.85 0.40 -6.71
CA ALA A 53 18.65 -0.43 -6.85
C ALA A 53 17.81 -0.43 -5.55
N LEU A 54 18.46 -0.60 -4.39
CA LEU A 54 17.79 -0.54 -3.09
C LEU A 54 17.22 0.84 -2.80
N ARG A 55 17.94 1.93 -3.09
CA ARG A 55 17.41 3.30 -2.93
C ARG A 55 16.12 3.50 -3.73
N ARG A 56 16.09 3.05 -4.98
CA ARG A 56 14.88 3.12 -5.82
C ARG A 56 13.73 2.32 -5.23
N LEU A 57 14.02 1.13 -4.70
CA LEU A 57 13.02 0.30 -4.04
C LEU A 57 12.47 0.98 -2.78
N THR A 58 13.33 1.54 -1.94
CA THR A 58 12.94 2.27 -0.72
C THR A 58 12.02 3.44 -1.03
N ILE A 59 12.34 4.24 -2.06
CA ILE A 59 11.51 5.36 -2.50
C ILE A 59 10.13 4.85 -2.96
N ALA A 60 10.10 3.81 -3.79
CA ALA A 60 8.85 3.24 -4.28
C ALA A 60 8.00 2.67 -3.12
N HIS A 61 8.62 1.99 -2.17
CA HIS A 61 7.95 1.41 -1.01
C HIS A 61 7.40 2.50 -0.07
N GLY A 62 8.17 3.55 0.20
CA GLY A 62 7.69 4.70 0.98
C GLY A 62 6.49 5.39 0.34
N ALA A 63 6.49 5.55 -1.00
CA ALA A 63 5.35 6.07 -1.73
C ALA A 63 4.10 5.17 -1.62
N ALA A 64 4.29 3.84 -1.65
CA ALA A 64 3.19 2.88 -1.45
C ALA A 64 2.58 3.00 -0.05
N ILE A 65 3.40 3.13 0.99
CA ILE A 65 2.94 3.31 2.38
C ILE A 65 2.11 4.60 2.49
N SER A 66 2.61 5.72 1.96
CA SER A 66 1.88 6.99 1.97
C SER A 66 0.53 6.89 1.25
N LEU A 67 0.49 6.21 0.10
CA LEU A 67 -0.76 5.98 -0.62
C LEU A 67 -1.76 5.15 0.20
N LEU A 68 -1.30 4.07 0.84
CA LEU A 68 -2.13 3.22 1.69
C LEU A 68 -2.69 3.99 2.90
N LYS A 69 -1.89 4.87 3.51
CA LYS A 69 -2.34 5.73 4.60
C LYS A 69 -3.47 6.67 4.16
N ILE A 70 -3.29 7.35 3.03
CA ILE A 70 -4.31 8.25 2.47
C ILE A 70 -5.60 7.48 2.16
N GLU A 71 -5.48 6.28 1.56
CA GLU A 71 -6.66 5.47 1.25
C GLU A 71 -7.36 4.97 2.51
N SER A 72 -6.61 4.61 3.56
CA SER A 72 -7.20 4.23 4.85
C SER A 72 -7.99 5.37 5.48
N GLU A 73 -7.48 6.59 5.46
CA GLU A 73 -8.18 7.77 5.96
C GLU A 73 -9.48 8.01 5.16
N ARG A 74 -9.40 7.94 3.82
CA ARG A 74 -10.56 8.06 2.92
C ARG A 74 -11.64 7.01 3.20
N LEU A 75 -11.25 5.76 3.48
CA LEU A 75 -12.18 4.67 3.78
C LEU A 75 -12.87 4.88 5.13
N ILE A 76 -12.15 5.37 6.14
CA ILE A 76 -12.73 5.71 7.45
C ILE A 76 -13.79 6.80 7.29
N GLU A 77 -13.50 7.85 6.53
CA GLU A 77 -14.46 8.93 6.24
C GLU A 77 -15.72 8.39 5.52
N ALA A 78 -15.54 7.54 4.51
CA ALA A 78 -16.65 6.93 3.79
C ALA A 78 -17.52 6.02 4.68
N MET A 79 -16.91 5.30 5.62
CA MET A 79 -17.64 4.48 6.60
C MET A 79 -18.43 5.33 7.59
N ASN A 80 -17.88 6.47 8.03
CA ASN A 80 -18.59 7.40 8.90
C ASN A 80 -19.80 8.01 8.19
N ASP A 81 -19.65 8.48 6.94
CA ASP A 81 -20.77 8.99 6.14
C ASP A 81 -21.87 7.93 5.92
N LEU A 82 -21.49 6.67 5.67
CA LEU A 82 -22.46 5.57 5.59
C LEU A 82 -23.23 5.36 6.90
N ASN A 83 -22.55 5.43 8.05
CA ASN A 83 -23.20 5.28 9.35
C ASN A 83 -24.17 6.44 9.65
N ASP A 84 -23.79 7.67 9.31
CA ASP A 84 -24.64 8.85 9.48
C ASP A 84 -25.92 8.75 8.64
N ARG A 85 -25.77 8.32 7.37
CA ARG A 85 -26.91 8.07 6.48
C ARG A 85 -27.82 6.96 7.01
N ARG A 86 -27.23 5.89 7.56
CA ARG A 86 -27.99 4.80 8.18
C ARG A 86 -28.80 5.28 9.37
N ALA A 87 -28.23 6.13 10.22
CA ALA A 87 -28.95 6.76 11.32
C ALA A 87 -30.11 7.63 10.82
N GLY A 88 -29.90 8.39 9.74
CA GLY A 88 -30.95 9.16 9.08
C GLY A 88 -32.10 8.30 8.54
N TRP A 89 -31.79 7.18 7.89
CA TRP A 89 -32.82 6.24 7.40
C TRP A 89 -33.56 5.54 8.54
N ALA A 90 -32.88 5.20 9.63
CA ALA A 90 -33.53 4.63 10.81
C ALA A 90 -34.50 5.63 11.46
N ALA A 91 -34.14 6.91 11.54
CA ALA A 91 -35.02 7.96 12.02
C ALA A 91 -36.25 8.15 11.12
N TYR A 92 -36.07 8.09 9.80
CA TYR A 92 -37.18 8.15 8.85
C TYR A 92 -38.15 6.96 9.00
N ALA A 93 -37.61 5.74 9.11
CA ALA A 93 -38.41 4.53 9.32
C ALA A 93 -39.18 4.56 10.65
N ALA A 94 -38.59 5.11 11.72
CA ALA A 94 -39.25 5.26 13.01
C ALA A 94 -40.43 6.26 12.95
N GLN A 95 -40.35 7.32 12.14
CA GLN A 95 -41.46 8.26 11.96
C GLN A 95 -42.63 7.65 11.17
N GLY A 96 -42.36 6.76 10.21
CA GLY A 96 -43.38 6.08 9.40
C GLY A 96 -44.15 4.95 10.10
N GLY A 97 -43.71 4.50 11.28
CA GLY A 97 -44.33 3.42 12.05
C GLY A 97 -45.35 3.85 13.10
N THR A 98 -45.61 5.15 13.22
CA THR A 98 -46.49 5.74 14.27
C THR A 98 -47.94 5.97 13.82
N GLN A 99 -48.46 5.18 12.85
CA GLN A 99 -49.87 5.22 12.45
C GLN A 99 -50.68 4.12 13.12
#